data_AF-A0AAD1MDP0-F1
#
_entry.id   AF-A0AAD1MDP0-F1
#
_cell.length_a   1.000
_cell.length_b   1.000
_cell.length_c   1.000
_cell.angle_alpha   90.00
_cell.angle_beta   90.00
_cell.angle_gamma   90.00
#
_symmetry.space_group_name_H-M   'P 1'
#
loop_
_entity.id
_entity.type
_entity.pdbx_description
1 polymer ?
#
loop_
_entity_poly.entity_id
_entity_poly.type
_entity_poly.pdbx_seq_one_letter_code
_entity_poly.pdbx_strand_id
1 'polypeptide(L)'
;MIPEVYDGFGALSRAAMGTGAVEAKVKELMAMVIGVVQGCDGCIASHARGAVRAGATRQEAAEVIGVSIMMHGGPATIYGARAYTAFCEFADAAQGSPS
;
A
#
# COMPACT_ATOMS: atom_id res chain seq x y z
N MET A 1 -21.58 -14.12 10.58
CA MET A 1 -20.70 -12.92 10.56
C MET A 1 -20.32 -12.56 11.99
N ILE A 2 -19.13 -12.00 12.19
CA ILE A 2 -18.54 -11.63 13.50
C ILE A 2 -18.49 -10.09 13.67
N PRO A 3 -19.65 -9.41 13.83
CA PRO A 3 -19.75 -7.96 13.70
C PRO A 3 -18.85 -7.18 14.66
N GLU A 4 -18.80 -7.58 15.93
CA GLU A 4 -17.99 -6.91 16.96
C GLU A 4 -16.48 -6.94 16.62
N VAL A 5 -16.00 -8.04 16.01
CA VAL A 5 -14.61 -8.18 15.59
C VAL A 5 -14.29 -7.20 14.45
N TYR A 6 -15.19 -7.09 13.47
CA TYR A 6 -15.02 -6.16 12.35
C TYR A 6 -15.10 -4.69 12.79
N ASP A 7 -15.98 -4.36 13.74
CA ASP A 7 -16.10 -3.01 14.28
C ASP A 7 -14.82 -2.59 15.02
N GLY A 8 -14.28 -3.47 15.86
CA GLY A 8 -13.02 -3.25 16.57
C GLY A 8 -11.84 -3.06 15.60
N PHE A 9 -11.73 -3.93 14.59
CA PHE A 9 -10.68 -3.80 13.58
C PHE A 9 -10.84 -2.51 12.75
N GLY A 10 -12.07 -2.15 12.38
CA GLY A 10 -12.35 -0.91 11.65
C GLY A 10 -11.98 0.35 12.45
N ALA A 11 -12.22 0.35 13.76
CA ALA A 11 -11.81 1.44 14.64
C ALA A 11 -10.28 1.58 14.70
N LEU A 12 -9.56 0.46 14.87
CA LEU A 12 -8.09 0.44 14.84
C LEU A 12 -7.55 0.97 13.51
N SER A 13 -8.08 0.48 12.39
CA SER A 13 -7.66 0.88 11.05
C SER A 13 -7.84 2.39 10.83
N ARG A 14 -8.99 2.96 11.20
CA ARG A 14 -9.24 4.41 11.10
C ARG A 14 -8.28 5.23 11.97
N ALA A 15 -8.02 4.79 13.20
CA ALA A 15 -7.11 5.49 14.10
C ALA A 15 -5.66 5.47 13.58
N ALA A 16 -5.20 4.32 13.07
CA ALA A 16 -3.85 4.18 12.53
C ALA A 16 -3.65 4.96 11.22
N MET A 17 -4.60 4.85 10.29
CA MET A 17 -4.50 5.43 8.93
C MET A 17 -5.00 6.87 8.82
N GLY A 18 -5.66 7.40 9.87
CA GLY A 18 -6.11 8.79 9.92
C GLY A 18 -4.96 9.80 9.78
N THR A 19 -5.29 11.03 9.36
CA THR A 19 -4.31 12.11 9.25
C THR A 19 -3.73 12.48 10.62
N GLY A 20 -2.46 12.88 10.62
CA GLY A 20 -1.74 13.29 11.83
C GLY A 20 -0.40 13.89 11.46
N ALA A 21 0.60 13.75 12.34
CA ALA A 21 1.96 14.23 12.07
C ALA A 21 2.61 13.56 10.83
N VAL A 22 2.15 12.36 10.47
CA VAL A 22 2.54 11.67 9.24
C VAL A 22 1.37 11.72 8.26
N GLU A 23 1.64 12.15 7.04
CA GLU A 23 0.65 12.23 5.97
C GLU A 23 0.03 10.86 5.64
N ALA A 24 -1.24 10.85 5.27
CA ALA A 24 -1.96 9.61 4.91
C ALA A 24 -1.26 8.86 3.76
N LYS A 25 -0.74 9.58 2.76
CA LYS A 25 0.06 9.03 1.66
C LYS A 25 1.23 8.18 2.16
N VAL A 26 1.99 8.73 3.11
CA VAL A 26 3.18 8.08 3.66
C VAL A 26 2.77 6.83 4.44
N LYS A 27 1.68 6.89 5.21
CA LYS A 27 1.15 5.71 5.94
C LYS A 27 0.70 4.59 5.00
N GLU A 28 0.04 4.93 3.91
CA GLU A 28 -0.38 3.94 2.91
C GLU A 28 0.82 3.29 2.21
N LEU A 29 1.84 4.07 1.85
CA LEU A 29 3.09 3.54 1.30
C LEU A 29 3.80 2.62 2.30
N MET A 30 3.86 2.99 3.58
CA MET A 30 4.39 2.15 4.65
C MET A 30 3.62 0.83 4.78
N ALA A 31 2.28 0.89 4.80
CA ALA A 31 1.45 -0.31 4.89
C ALA A 31 1.57 -1.20 3.65
N MET A 32 1.71 -0.62 2.46
CA MET A 32 1.96 -1.34 1.21
C MET A 32 3.29 -2.12 1.28
N VAL A 33 4.38 -1.51 1.73
CA VAL A 33 5.67 -2.21 1.85
C VAL A 33 5.69 -3.23 2.98
N ILE A 34 4.91 -3.05 4.06
CA ILE A 34 4.66 -4.12 5.04
C ILE A 34 3.94 -5.29 4.36
N GLY A 35 2.97 -5.03 3.48
CA GLY A 35 2.34 -6.05 2.64
C GLY A 35 3.34 -6.81 1.76
N VAL A 36 4.33 -6.10 1.18
CA VAL A 36 5.44 -6.70 0.43
C VAL A 36 6.26 -7.64 1.31
N VAL A 37 6.67 -7.19 2.49
CA VAL A 37 7.48 -7.97 3.44
C VAL A 37 6.73 -9.19 3.94
N GLN A 38 5.40 -9.10 4.11
CA GLN A 38 4.57 -10.24 4.53
C GLN A 38 4.13 -11.15 3.39
N GLY A 39 4.43 -10.80 2.13
CA GLY A 39 3.95 -11.53 0.95
C GLY A 39 2.42 -11.56 0.83
N CYS A 40 1.74 -10.52 1.30
CA CYS A 40 0.27 -10.45 1.34
C CYS A 40 -0.28 -9.67 0.14
N ASP A 41 -0.65 -10.37 -0.95
CA ASP A 41 -1.17 -9.74 -2.18
C ASP A 41 -2.43 -8.87 -1.92
N GLY A 42 -3.32 -9.31 -1.01
CA GLY A 42 -4.50 -8.53 -0.63
C GLY A 42 -4.16 -7.23 0.11
N CYS A 43 -3.14 -7.25 0.96
CA CYS A 43 -2.64 -6.08 1.67
C CYS A 43 -1.97 -5.11 0.70
N ILE A 44 -1.13 -5.64 -0.20
CA ILE A 44 -0.48 -4.89 -1.28
C ILE A 44 -1.53 -4.15 -2.11
N ALA A 45 -2.54 -4.86 -2.64
CA ALA A 45 -3.56 -4.24 -3.48
C ALA A 45 -4.39 -3.19 -2.74
N SER A 46 -4.76 -3.46 -1.48
CA SER A 46 -5.54 -2.51 -0.67
C SER A 46 -4.79 -1.20 -0.42
N HIS A 47 -3.52 -1.30 0.00
CA HIS A 47 -2.70 -0.14 0.35
C HIS A 47 -2.09 0.55 -0.86
N ALA A 48 -1.86 -0.15 -1.98
CA ALA A 48 -1.52 0.49 -3.25
C ALA A 48 -2.65 1.41 -3.72
N ARG A 49 -3.90 0.95 -3.69
CA ARG A 49 -5.08 1.78 -4.00
C ARG A 49 -5.23 2.95 -3.02
N GLY A 50 -5.01 2.71 -1.72
CA GLY A 50 -5.02 3.74 -0.69
C GLY A 50 -3.98 4.83 -0.96
N ALA A 51 -2.75 4.44 -1.27
CA ALA A 51 -1.65 5.34 -1.59
C ALA A 51 -1.95 6.21 -2.82
N VAL A 52 -2.46 5.61 -3.91
CA VAL A 52 -2.87 6.34 -5.11
C VAL A 52 -3.97 7.37 -4.78
N ARG A 53 -5.00 6.97 -4.02
CA ARG A 53 -6.07 7.88 -3.59
C ARG A 53 -5.57 9.02 -2.70
N ALA A 54 -4.50 8.77 -1.94
CA ALA A 54 -3.83 9.77 -1.11
C ALA A 54 -2.83 10.64 -1.90
N GLY A 55 -2.72 10.47 -3.22
CA GLY A 55 -1.87 11.27 -4.09
C GLY A 55 -0.41 10.82 -4.18
N ALA A 56 -0.13 9.55 -3.86
CA ALA A 56 1.19 8.97 -4.11
C ALA A 56 1.51 8.95 -5.61
N THR A 57 2.77 9.18 -5.93
CA THR A 57 3.32 9.07 -7.29
C THR A 57 3.96 7.71 -7.53
N ARG A 58 4.14 7.37 -8.80
CA ARG A 58 4.92 6.18 -9.23
C ARG A 58 6.32 6.17 -8.64
N GLN A 59 6.96 7.33 -8.62
CA GLN A 59 8.31 7.49 -8.12
C GLN A 59 8.39 7.22 -6.61
N GLU A 60 7.46 7.77 -5.83
CA GLU A 60 7.39 7.50 -4.39
C GLU A 60 7.15 6.02 -4.09
N ALA A 61 6.26 5.36 -4.85
CA ALA A 61 6.03 3.92 -4.72
C ALA A 61 7.30 3.10 -5.04
N ALA A 62 8.02 3.44 -6.12
CA ALA A 62 9.26 2.78 -6.49
C ALA A 62 10.35 2.94 -5.41
N GLU A 63 10.50 4.14 -4.84
CA GLU A 63 11.50 4.40 -3.80
C GLU A 63 11.25 3.59 -2.52
N VAL A 64 10.01 3.53 -2.03
CA VAL A 64 9.70 2.74 -0.83
C VAL A 64 9.82 1.22 -1.09
N ILE A 65 9.53 0.77 -2.30
CA ILE A 65 9.77 -0.63 -2.70
C ILE A 65 11.27 -0.93 -2.70
N GLY A 66 12.10 0.00 -3.18
CA GLY A 66 13.56 -0.09 -3.08
C GLY A 66 14.03 -0.31 -1.64
N VAL A 67 13.45 0.41 -0.67
CA VAL A 67 13.73 0.21 0.76
C VAL A 67 13.34 -1.20 1.22
N SER A 68 12.20 -1.72 0.78
CA SER A 68 11.78 -3.10 1.12
C SER A 68 12.74 -4.15 0.54
N ILE A 69 13.27 -3.93 -0.67
CA ILE A 69 14.26 -4.83 -1.29
C ILE A 69 15.58 -4.79 -0.50
N MET A 70 16.05 -3.61 -0.11
CA MET A 70 17.26 -3.47 0.70
C MET A 70 17.14 -4.18 2.06
N MET A 71 15.97 -4.10 2.70
CA MET A 71 15.76 -4.66 4.05
C MET A 71 15.38 -6.15 4.06
N HIS A 72 14.61 -6.62 3.07
CA HIS A 72 14.04 -7.98 3.06
C HIS A 72 14.69 -8.88 1.99
N GLY A 73 15.48 -8.31 1.09
CA GLY A 73 16.27 -9.05 0.09
C GLY A 73 15.41 -9.71 -0.98
N GLY A 74 15.78 -10.95 -1.32
CA GLY A 74 15.19 -11.72 -2.43
C GLY A 74 13.66 -11.76 -2.47
N PRO A 75 12.94 -12.08 -1.39
CA PRO A 75 11.48 -12.15 -1.44
C PRO A 75 10.82 -10.81 -1.81
N ALA A 76 11.41 -9.68 -1.38
CA ALA A 76 10.89 -8.35 -1.72
C ALA A 76 11.15 -7.98 -3.19
N THR A 77 12.06 -8.62 -3.92
CA THR A 77 12.17 -8.41 -5.37
C THR A 77 10.96 -8.97 -6.12
N ILE A 78 10.34 -10.03 -5.60
CA ILE A 78 9.14 -10.65 -6.17
C ILE A 78 7.88 -9.86 -5.78
N TYR A 79 7.65 -9.69 -4.47
CA TYR A 79 6.46 -8.99 -4.01
C TYR A 79 6.52 -7.48 -4.26
N GLY A 80 7.71 -6.88 -4.30
CA GLY A 80 7.90 -5.49 -4.68
C GLY A 80 7.51 -5.22 -6.13
N ALA A 81 7.88 -6.11 -7.06
CA ALA A 81 7.43 -6.01 -8.45
C ALA A 81 5.90 -6.06 -8.56
N ARG A 82 5.26 -6.98 -7.81
CA ARG A 82 3.78 -7.07 -7.75
C ARG A 82 3.14 -5.82 -7.17
N ALA A 83 3.73 -5.26 -6.10
CA ALA A 83 3.25 -4.03 -5.50
C ALA A 83 3.35 -2.85 -6.46
N TYR A 84 4.45 -2.75 -7.21
CA TYR A 84 4.60 -1.72 -8.23
C TYR A 84 3.55 -1.87 -9.34
N THR A 85 3.31 -3.10 -9.84
CA THR A 85 2.26 -3.35 -10.83
C THR A 85 0.88 -2.96 -10.31
N ALA A 86 0.50 -3.40 -9.11
CA ALA A 86 -0.80 -3.06 -8.52
C ALA A 86 -0.97 -1.54 -8.34
N PHE A 87 0.08 -0.85 -7.89
CA PHE A 87 0.08 0.61 -7.80
C PHE A 87 -0.12 1.26 -9.18
N CYS A 88 0.53 0.71 -10.20
CA CYS A 88 0.39 1.18 -11.58
C CYS A 88 -1.05 1.09 -12.08
N GLU A 89 -1.65 -0.08 -11.96
CA GLU A 89 -3.05 -0.33 -12.34
C GLU A 89 -4.02 0.64 -11.68
N PHE A 90 -3.90 0.88 -10.36
CA PHE A 90 -4.80 1.80 -9.66
C PHE A 90 -4.60 3.26 -10.07
N ALA A 91 -3.37 3.68 -10.34
CA ALA A 91 -3.10 5.04 -10.77
C ALA A 91 -3.52 5.30 -12.23
N ASP A 92 -3.42 4.31 -13.11
CA ASP A 92 -3.94 4.43 -14.49
C ASP A 92 -5.47 4.49 -14.47
N ALA A 93 -6.11 3.63 -13.66
CA ALA A 93 -7.55 3.68 -13.43
C ALA A 93 -8.03 5.02 -12.85
N ALA A 94 -7.24 5.66 -11.98
CA ALA A 94 -7.55 6.99 -11.43
C ALA A 94 -7.43 8.12 -12.46
N GLN A 95 -6.63 7.94 -13.52
CA GLN A 95 -6.41 8.93 -14.58
C GLN A 95 -7.37 8.76 -15.77
N GLY A 96 -8.20 7.71 -15.79
CA GLY A 96 -9.20 7.49 -16.84
C GLY A 96 -8.63 7.06 -18.20
N SER A 97 -7.34 6.72 -18.27
CA SER A 97 -6.71 6.25 -19.50
C SER A 97 -6.75 4.71 -19.56
N PRO A 98 -7.38 4.10 -20.58
CA PRO A 98 -7.15 2.70 -20.87
C PRO A 98 -5.71 2.56 -21.40
N SER A 99 -4.91 1.72 -20.74
CA SER A 99 -3.59 1.29 -21.23
C SER A 99 -3.70 0.38 -22.45
#